data_AF-F2U1F2-F1
#
_entry.id   AF-F2U1F2-F1
#
_cell.length_a   1.000
_cell.length_b   1.000
_cell.length_c   1.000
_cell.angle_alpha   90.00
_cell.angle_beta   90.00
_cell.angle_gamma   90.00
#
_symmetry.space_group_name_H-M   'P 1'
#
loop_
_entity.id
_entity.type
_entity.pdbx_description
1 polymer ?
#
loop_
_entity_poly.entity_id
_entity_poly.type
_entity_poly.pdbx_seq_one_letter_code
_entity_poly.pdbx_strand_id
1 'polypeptide(L)'
;MNAPETFDRILLAPGEQKVTYTPDTKVPNAGTFRINREDHTLGNMLASQLRRDPRVLFSGYRCPHPLEHHLLLRIQTTPDYSPKEALKTALADCRADITRMTHEFETEVKPPQICSQPRPQYHQQFKQQQQQQQQQQQQQQQQQQQQQQQQQQQQQQQQQQQQQQQQQQQQQQQLQPREQHTHPFHRPSTVTQGPKNKGQPP
;
A
#
# COMPACT_ATOMS: atom_id res chain seq x y z
N MET A 1 -45.06 8.93 32.45
CA MET A 1 -44.16 8.15 31.58
C MET A 1 -44.86 6.84 31.29
N ASN A 2 -45.39 6.66 30.07
CA ASN A 2 -46.07 5.42 29.65
C ASN A 2 -45.35 4.79 28.44
N ALA A 3 -44.08 5.14 28.24
CA ALA A 3 -43.29 4.56 27.17
C ALA A 3 -42.85 3.15 27.60
N PRO A 4 -43.06 2.11 26.77
CA PRO A 4 -42.51 0.80 27.03
C PRO A 4 -40.98 0.82 26.97
N GLU A 5 -40.36 -0.20 27.56
CA GLU A 5 -38.91 -0.31 27.59
C GLU A 5 -38.36 -0.70 26.21
N THR A 6 -37.13 -0.30 25.90
CA THR A 6 -36.55 -0.55 24.56
C THR A 6 -36.32 -2.03 24.28
N PHE A 7 -35.99 -2.82 25.31
CA PHE A 7 -35.75 -4.26 25.19
C PHE A 7 -37.04 -5.06 24.95
N ASP A 8 -38.22 -4.49 25.22
CA ASP A 8 -39.51 -5.12 24.92
C ASP A 8 -39.68 -5.40 23.42
N ARG A 9 -38.85 -4.82 22.55
CA ARG A 9 -38.87 -5.11 21.12
C ARG A 9 -38.39 -6.52 20.78
N ILE A 10 -37.49 -7.05 21.61
CA ILE A 10 -36.69 -8.25 21.28
C ILE A 10 -36.96 -9.35 22.31
N LEU A 11 -37.11 -8.99 23.59
CA LEU A 11 -37.26 -9.94 24.68
C LEU A 11 -38.71 -10.41 24.83
N LEU A 12 -38.91 -11.71 24.98
CA LEU A 12 -40.24 -12.28 25.24
C LEU A 12 -40.60 -12.11 26.72
N ALA A 13 -41.87 -11.83 26.99
CA ALA A 13 -42.36 -11.78 28.35
C ALA A 13 -42.37 -13.20 28.97
N PRO A 14 -42.22 -13.34 30.30
CA PRO A 14 -42.33 -14.63 30.97
C PRO A 14 -43.67 -15.33 30.64
N GLY A 15 -43.60 -16.54 30.07
CA GLY A 15 -44.77 -17.33 29.67
C GLY A 15 -45.30 -17.06 28.25
N GLU A 16 -44.73 -16.11 27.51
CA GLU A 16 -45.08 -15.84 26.12
C GLU A 16 -44.35 -16.81 25.17
N GLN A 17 -45.09 -17.42 24.22
CA GLN A 17 -44.48 -18.28 23.18
C GLN A 17 -43.96 -17.43 22.02
N LYS A 18 -42.84 -17.85 21.41
CA LYS A 18 -42.29 -17.16 20.22
C LYS A 18 -43.21 -17.24 19.01
N VAL A 19 -43.83 -18.41 18.81
CA VAL A 19 -44.69 -18.68 17.65
C VAL A 19 -45.95 -19.37 18.11
N THR A 20 -47.11 -18.84 17.72
CA THR A 20 -48.41 -19.46 17.91
C THR A 20 -49.07 -19.71 16.56
N TYR A 21 -49.60 -20.92 16.35
CA TYR A 21 -50.29 -21.28 15.12
C TYR A 21 -51.80 -21.32 15.32
N THR A 22 -52.53 -20.61 14.46
CA THR A 22 -53.99 -20.64 14.41
C THR A 22 -54.43 -21.11 13.02
N PRO A 23 -55.06 -22.30 12.90
CA PRO A 23 -55.60 -22.75 11.62
C PRO A 23 -56.75 -21.84 11.17
N ASP A 24 -56.85 -21.60 9.86
CA ASP A 24 -57.96 -20.85 9.26
C ASP A 24 -59.18 -21.77 9.11
N THR A 25 -60.35 -21.32 9.53
CA THR A 25 -61.60 -22.08 9.41
C THR A 25 -62.31 -21.85 8.07
N LYS A 26 -61.98 -20.76 7.38
CA LYS A 26 -62.66 -20.36 6.13
C LYS A 26 -62.01 -20.97 4.89
N VAL A 27 -60.70 -21.16 4.93
CA VAL A 27 -59.90 -21.62 3.80
C VAL A 27 -59.23 -22.94 4.17
N PRO A 28 -59.43 -24.02 3.40
CA PRO A 28 -58.80 -25.29 3.71
C PRO A 28 -57.27 -25.15 3.62
N ASN A 29 -56.59 -25.86 4.51
CA ASN A 29 -55.14 -25.94 4.52
C ASN A 29 -54.43 -24.57 4.53
N ALA A 30 -55.05 -23.62 5.23
CA ALA A 30 -54.49 -22.32 5.52
C ALA A 30 -54.35 -22.13 7.03
N GLY A 31 -53.40 -21.31 7.43
CA GLY A 31 -53.19 -20.96 8.82
C GLY A 31 -52.41 -19.67 8.97
N THR A 32 -52.55 -19.06 10.15
CA THR A 32 -51.84 -17.85 10.53
C THR A 32 -50.88 -18.16 11.67
N PHE A 33 -49.62 -17.80 11.46
CA PHE A 33 -48.57 -17.86 12.46
C PHE A 33 -48.40 -16.46 13.06
N ARG A 34 -48.65 -16.35 14.36
CA ARG A 34 -48.29 -15.17 15.15
C ARG A 34 -46.87 -15.36 15.64
N ILE A 35 -45.95 -14.48 15.23
CA ILE A 35 -44.56 -14.51 15.66
C ILE A 35 -44.31 -13.27 16.52
N ASN A 36 -44.03 -13.49 17.81
CA ASN A 36 -43.80 -12.43 18.78
C ASN A 36 -42.36 -11.95 18.75
N ARG A 37 -42.16 -10.66 19.05
CA ARG A 37 -40.87 -9.97 19.07
C ARG A 37 -40.10 -10.10 17.75
N GLU A 38 -40.81 -9.90 16.64
CA GLU A 38 -40.27 -9.92 15.28
C GLU A 38 -40.95 -8.85 14.44
N ASP A 39 -40.28 -8.42 13.38
CA ASP A 39 -40.72 -7.32 12.53
C ASP A 39 -40.66 -7.68 11.04
N HIS A 40 -40.69 -6.65 10.19
CA HIS A 40 -40.64 -6.78 8.74
C HIS A 40 -39.38 -7.50 8.23
N THR A 41 -38.29 -7.51 9.00
CA THR A 41 -37.04 -8.18 8.64
C THR A 41 -37.29 -9.68 8.43
N LEU A 42 -37.83 -10.36 9.45
CA LEU A 42 -38.17 -11.77 9.36
C LEU A 42 -39.40 -12.00 8.47
N GLY A 43 -40.43 -11.17 8.61
CA GLY A 43 -41.68 -11.33 7.87
C GLY A 43 -41.50 -11.30 6.35
N ASN A 44 -40.76 -10.31 5.84
CA ASN A 44 -40.51 -10.17 4.41
C ASN A 44 -39.62 -11.29 3.88
N MET A 45 -38.60 -11.68 4.64
CA MET A 45 -37.71 -12.79 4.27
C MET A 45 -38.50 -14.09 4.11
N LEU A 46 -39.31 -14.45 5.10
CA LEU A 46 -40.13 -15.67 5.06
C LEU A 46 -41.20 -15.62 3.97
N ALA A 47 -41.93 -14.51 3.84
CA ALA A 47 -42.96 -14.37 2.81
C ALA A 47 -42.38 -14.47 1.39
N SER A 48 -41.15 -13.98 1.17
CA SER A 48 -40.47 -14.10 -0.12
C SER A 48 -40.02 -15.53 -0.40
N GLN A 49 -39.51 -16.23 0.62
CA GLN A 49 -39.01 -17.61 0.48
C GLN A 49 -40.15 -18.61 0.32
N LEU A 50 -41.24 -18.47 1.07
CA LEU A 50 -42.43 -19.29 0.91
C LEU A 50 -43.05 -19.18 -0.49
N ARG A 51 -43.01 -17.99 -1.11
CA ARG A 51 -43.51 -17.79 -2.49
C ARG A 51 -42.66 -18.48 -3.56
N ARG A 52 -41.46 -18.97 -3.23
CA ARG A 52 -40.63 -19.74 -4.16
C ARG A 52 -41.09 -21.20 -4.29
N ASP A 53 -41.77 -21.75 -3.27
CA ASP A 53 -42.29 -23.12 -3.32
C ASP A 53 -43.61 -23.15 -4.12
N PRO A 54 -43.68 -23.89 -5.24
CA PRO A 54 -44.90 -23.97 -6.06
C PRO A 54 -46.10 -24.61 -5.34
N ARG A 55 -45.88 -25.32 -4.22
CA ARG A 55 -46.94 -25.92 -3.39
C ARG A 55 -47.57 -24.91 -2.43
N VAL A 56 -47.00 -23.72 -2.30
CA VAL A 56 -47.55 -22.61 -1.51
C VAL A 56 -48.42 -21.74 -2.43
N LEU A 57 -49.72 -21.78 -2.20
CA LEU A 57 -50.71 -21.03 -2.97
C LEU A 57 -50.77 -19.56 -2.56
N PHE A 58 -50.58 -19.29 -1.26
CA PHE A 58 -50.57 -17.94 -0.74
C PHE A 58 -49.60 -17.82 0.43
N SER A 59 -48.80 -16.75 0.43
CA SER A 59 -48.01 -16.33 1.57
C SER A 59 -48.02 -14.82 1.68
N GLY A 60 -48.33 -14.31 2.87
CA GLY A 60 -48.33 -12.88 3.14
C GLY A 60 -48.26 -12.61 4.62
N TYR A 61 -47.65 -11.49 5.00
CA TYR A 61 -47.55 -11.08 6.39
C TYR A 61 -48.06 -9.66 6.60
N ARG A 62 -48.45 -9.37 7.84
CA ARG A 62 -48.77 -8.01 8.27
C ARG A 62 -48.31 -7.77 9.70
N CYS A 63 -47.91 -6.53 9.98
CA CYS A 63 -47.78 -6.01 11.32
C CYS A 63 -49.10 -5.32 11.67
N PRO A 64 -49.90 -5.81 12.65
CA PRO A 64 -51.21 -5.25 12.93
C PRO A 64 -51.14 -3.83 13.48
N HIS A 65 -50.11 -3.51 14.27
CA HIS A 65 -49.89 -2.19 14.82
C HIS A 65 -48.40 -1.92 15.05
N PRO A 66 -47.86 -0.73 14.70
CA PRO A 66 -46.42 -0.43 14.80
C PRO A 66 -45.89 -0.40 16.24
N LEU A 67 -46.75 -0.16 17.25
CA LEU A 67 -46.38 -0.21 18.67
C LEU A 67 -46.40 -1.63 19.26
N GLU A 68 -46.89 -2.62 18.51
CA GLU A 68 -46.91 -4.01 18.94
C GLU A 68 -45.83 -4.80 18.20
N HIS A 69 -44.90 -5.39 18.94
CA HIS A 69 -43.78 -6.12 18.35
C HIS A 69 -44.17 -7.56 18.03
N HIS A 70 -45.13 -7.76 17.13
CA HIS A 70 -45.43 -9.08 16.58
C HIS A 70 -45.92 -8.98 15.14
N LEU A 71 -45.69 -10.04 14.37
CA LEU A 71 -46.18 -10.15 13.00
C LEU A 71 -47.12 -11.34 12.84
N LEU A 72 -48.04 -11.21 11.90
CA LEU A 72 -48.98 -12.27 11.51
C LEU A 72 -48.64 -12.73 10.10
N LEU A 73 -48.13 -13.95 9.96
CA LEU A 73 -47.80 -14.60 8.70
C LEU A 73 -48.89 -15.59 8.33
N ARG A 74 -49.61 -15.35 7.25
CA ARG A 74 -50.63 -16.24 6.72
C ARG A 74 -50.07 -17.07 5.57
N ILE A 75 -50.27 -18.38 5.64
CA ILE A 75 -49.80 -19.36 4.66
C ILE A 75 -50.98 -20.22 4.23
N GLN A 76 -51.09 -20.49 2.93
CA GLN A 76 -52.00 -21.45 2.33
C GLN A 76 -51.21 -22.35 1.38
N THR A 77 -51.43 -23.65 1.48
CA THR A 77 -50.72 -24.66 0.70
C THR A 77 -51.69 -25.60 -0.02
N THR A 78 -51.18 -26.37 -0.98
CA THR A 78 -51.93 -27.45 -1.64
C THR A 78 -52.34 -28.53 -0.64
N PRO A 79 -53.47 -29.24 -0.85
CA PRO A 79 -54.05 -30.16 0.15
C PRO A 79 -53.14 -31.28 0.67
N ASP A 80 -52.13 -31.64 -0.09
CA ASP A 80 -51.11 -32.65 0.20
C ASP A 80 -49.95 -32.13 1.06
N TYR A 81 -49.87 -30.81 1.28
CA TYR A 81 -48.74 -30.18 1.97
C TYR A 81 -49.20 -29.29 3.12
N SER A 82 -48.67 -29.50 4.32
CA SER A 82 -49.09 -28.74 5.51
C SER A 82 -48.42 -27.36 5.58
N PRO A 83 -49.14 -26.28 5.96
CA PRO A 83 -48.57 -24.94 6.16
C PRO A 83 -47.41 -24.91 7.17
N LYS A 84 -47.46 -25.80 8.17
CA LYS A 84 -46.38 -25.93 9.17
C LYS A 84 -45.11 -26.50 8.54
N GLU A 85 -45.25 -27.44 7.61
CA GLU A 85 -44.11 -28.01 6.90
C GLU A 85 -43.53 -27.02 5.90
N ALA A 86 -44.39 -26.31 5.16
CA ALA A 86 -43.97 -25.21 4.29
C ALA A 86 -43.10 -24.19 5.02
N LEU A 87 -43.51 -23.79 6.23
CA LEU A 87 -42.73 -22.86 7.05
C LEU A 87 -41.38 -23.45 7.48
N LYS A 88 -41.34 -24.74 7.88
CA LYS A 88 -40.09 -25.42 8.26
C LYS A 88 -39.12 -25.52 7.09
N THR A 89 -39.61 -25.90 5.92
CA THR A 89 -38.82 -25.99 4.69
C THR A 89 -38.26 -24.62 4.31
N ALA A 90 -39.11 -23.59 4.27
CA ALA A 90 -38.67 -22.22 3.97
C ALA A 90 -37.61 -21.72 4.95
N LEU A 91 -37.71 -22.04 6.25
CA LEU A 91 -36.68 -21.71 7.25
C LEU A 91 -35.35 -22.42 6.99
N ALA A 92 -35.39 -23.70 6.61
CA ALA A 92 -34.19 -24.46 6.26
C ALA A 92 -33.50 -23.88 5.02
N ASP A 93 -34.29 -23.49 4.01
CA ASP A 93 -33.79 -22.88 2.77
C ASP A 93 -33.20 -21.50 3.02
N CYS A 94 -33.87 -20.64 3.82
CA CYS A 94 -33.32 -19.36 4.29
C CYS A 94 -31.94 -19.54 4.94
N ARG A 95 -31.83 -20.53 5.84
CA ARG A 95 -30.58 -20.81 6.54
C ARG A 95 -29.49 -21.24 5.57
N ALA A 96 -29.81 -22.11 4.62
CA ALA A 96 -28.86 -22.56 3.60
C ALA A 96 -28.39 -21.40 2.70
N ASP A 97 -29.30 -20.51 2.29
CA ASP A 97 -28.97 -19.30 1.52
C ASP A 97 -28.00 -18.39 2.30
N ILE A 98 -28.28 -18.11 3.57
CA ILE A 98 -27.40 -17.29 4.42
C ILE A 98 -26.05 -17.96 4.60
N THR A 99 -26.00 -19.26 4.91
CA THR A 99 -24.75 -20.00 5.06
C THR A 99 -23.90 -19.95 3.78
N ARG A 100 -24.54 -20.09 2.60
CA ARG A 100 -23.85 -19.97 1.32
C ARG A 100 -23.30 -18.56 1.12
N MET A 101 -24.09 -17.53 1.35
CA MET A 101 -23.65 -16.13 1.24
C MET A 101 -22.50 -15.81 2.18
N THR A 102 -22.56 -16.27 3.44
CA THR A 102 -21.47 -16.09 4.40
C THR A 102 -20.20 -16.79 3.93
N HIS A 103 -20.29 -18.02 3.44
CA HIS A 103 -19.14 -18.77 2.95
C HIS A 103 -18.47 -18.13 1.72
N GLU A 104 -19.28 -17.69 0.75
CA GLU A 104 -18.81 -16.97 -0.44
C GLU A 104 -18.16 -15.64 -0.03
N PHE A 105 -18.81 -14.88 0.85
CA PHE A 105 -18.26 -13.63 1.37
C PHE A 105 -16.94 -13.85 2.10
N GLU A 106 -16.84 -14.83 2.99
CA GLU A 106 -15.57 -15.15 3.68
C GLU A 106 -14.48 -15.61 2.72
N THR A 107 -14.85 -16.30 1.64
CA THR A 107 -13.90 -16.75 0.62
C THR A 107 -13.34 -15.58 -0.19
N GLU A 108 -14.18 -14.63 -0.55
CA GLU A 108 -13.80 -13.43 -1.32
C GLU A 108 -13.16 -12.33 -0.47
N VAL A 109 -13.61 -12.17 0.78
CA VAL A 109 -13.12 -11.15 1.74
C VAL A 109 -11.92 -11.64 2.53
N LYS A 110 -11.54 -12.92 2.43
CA LYS A 110 -10.17 -13.34 2.75
C LYS A 110 -9.27 -12.31 2.09
N PRO A 111 -8.46 -11.58 2.88
CA PRO A 111 -7.63 -10.54 2.32
C PRO A 111 -6.90 -11.19 1.14
N PRO A 112 -6.77 -10.50 -0.01
CA PRO A 112 -5.76 -10.94 -0.96
C PRO A 112 -4.53 -11.24 -0.13
N GLN A 113 -3.86 -12.36 -0.39
CA GLN A 113 -2.52 -12.57 0.12
C GLN A 113 -1.73 -11.35 -0.38
N ILE A 114 -1.76 -10.24 0.37
CA ILE A 114 -1.05 -9.02 0.06
C ILE A 114 0.38 -9.47 0.25
N CYS A 115 0.96 -9.87 -0.88
CA CYS A 115 2.38 -9.99 -1.04
C CYS A 115 3.07 -10.76 0.10
N SER A 116 2.77 -12.05 0.24
CA SER A 116 3.83 -13.00 0.58
C SER A 116 4.69 -13.32 -0.65
N GLN A 117 4.76 -12.42 -1.64
CA GLN A 117 5.94 -12.40 -2.48
C GLN A 117 7.10 -11.97 -1.58
N PRO A 118 8.19 -12.74 -1.46
CA PRO A 118 9.40 -12.19 -0.89
C PRO A 118 9.70 -10.90 -1.65
N ARG A 119 9.89 -9.79 -0.93
CA ARG A 119 10.30 -8.50 -1.51
C ARG A 119 11.32 -8.79 -2.61
N PRO A 120 11.12 -8.32 -3.86
CA PRO A 120 12.06 -8.63 -4.92
C PRO A 120 13.46 -8.16 -4.52
N GLN A 121 14.47 -9.01 -4.81
CA GLN A 121 15.87 -8.95 -4.37
C GLN A 121 16.67 -7.67 -4.75
N TYR A 122 15.99 -6.57 -5.07
CA TYR A 122 16.61 -5.31 -5.45
C TYR A 122 17.56 -4.75 -4.37
N HIS A 123 17.41 -5.12 -3.10
CA HIS A 123 18.31 -4.66 -2.05
C HIS A 123 19.73 -5.25 -2.16
N GLN A 124 19.85 -6.51 -2.59
CA GLN A 124 21.16 -7.15 -2.72
C GLN A 124 21.89 -6.66 -3.96
N GLN A 125 21.14 -6.45 -5.05
CA GLN A 125 21.67 -5.89 -6.28
C GLN A 125 22.08 -4.42 -6.12
N PHE A 126 21.30 -3.60 -5.41
CA PHE A 126 21.69 -2.22 -5.09
C PHE A 126 22.95 -2.16 -4.23
N LYS A 127 23.06 -3.03 -3.22
CA LYS A 127 24.27 -3.11 -2.38
C LYS A 127 25.49 -3.54 -3.18
N GLN A 128 25.38 -4.55 -4.03
CA GLN A 128 26.48 -4.98 -4.91
C GLN A 128 26.88 -3.88 -5.89
N GLN A 129 25.90 -3.20 -6.51
CA GLN A 129 26.17 -2.13 -7.46
C GLN A 129 26.84 -0.93 -6.78
N GLN A 130 26.38 -0.55 -5.59
CA GLN A 130 27.01 0.53 -4.81
C GLN A 130 28.44 0.15 -4.37
N GLN A 131 28.68 -1.11 -4.01
CA GLN A 131 30.00 -1.61 -3.64
C GLN A 131 30.97 -1.66 -4.83
N GLN A 132 30.50 -2.09 -6.02
CA GLN A 132 31.28 -2.01 -7.25
C GLN A 132 31.63 -0.58 -7.63
N GLN A 133 30.69 0.36 -7.47
CA GLN A 133 30.93 1.77 -7.77
C GLN A 133 31.98 2.37 -6.82
N GLN A 134 31.95 2.01 -5.53
CA GLN A 134 32.99 2.37 -4.57
C GLN A 134 34.37 1.81 -4.94
N GLN A 135 34.44 0.54 -5.36
CA GLN A 135 35.70 -0.07 -5.80
C GLN A 135 36.28 0.62 -7.04
N GLN A 136 35.44 0.98 -8.03
CA GLN A 136 35.90 1.73 -9.20
C GLN A 136 36.43 3.11 -8.84
N GLN A 137 35.77 3.84 -7.93
CA GLN A 137 36.29 5.13 -7.46
C GLN A 137 37.64 5.00 -6.74
N GLN A 138 37.82 3.98 -5.90
CA GLN A 138 39.10 3.74 -5.24
C GLN A 138 40.22 3.41 -6.24
N GLN A 139 39.94 2.60 -7.27
CA GLN A 139 40.93 2.31 -8.33
C GLN A 139 41.31 3.57 -9.11
N GLN A 140 40.35 4.43 -9.46
CA GLN A 140 40.65 5.71 -10.13
C GLN A 140 41.52 6.63 -9.27
N GLN A 141 41.24 6.72 -7.96
CA GLN A 141 42.08 7.50 -7.05
C GLN A 141 43.51 6.95 -6.95
N GLN A 142 43.68 5.63 -6.88
CA GLN A 142 45.02 5.03 -6.88
C GLN A 142 45.78 5.29 -8.18
N GLN A 143 45.12 5.19 -9.34
CA GLN A 143 45.75 5.53 -10.63
C GLN A 143 46.17 7.00 -10.70
N GLN A 144 45.33 7.93 -10.21
CA GLN A 144 45.70 9.35 -10.14
C GLN A 144 46.91 9.59 -9.21
N GLN A 145 46.96 8.93 -8.05
CA GLN A 145 48.12 9.03 -7.17
C GLN A 145 49.39 8.48 -7.82
N GLN A 146 49.32 7.35 -8.52
CA GLN A 146 50.47 6.81 -9.24
C GLN A 146 50.93 7.74 -10.37
N GLN A 147 50.01 8.34 -11.13
CA GLN A 147 50.37 9.33 -12.15
C GLN A 147 51.02 10.57 -11.53
N GLN A 148 50.51 11.07 -10.40
CA GLN A 148 51.15 12.19 -9.70
C GLN A 148 52.55 11.83 -9.19
N GLN A 149 52.75 10.63 -8.65
CA GLN A 149 54.07 10.17 -8.23
C GLN A 149 55.04 10.04 -9.42
N GLN A 150 54.59 9.51 -10.56
CA GLN A 150 55.42 9.45 -11.77
C GLN A 150 55.78 10.85 -12.28
N GLN A 151 54.84 11.80 -12.29
CA GLN A 151 55.13 13.19 -12.66
C GLN A 151 56.12 13.84 -11.70
N GLN A 152 56.00 13.61 -10.39
CA GLN A 152 56.98 14.10 -9.42
C GLN A 152 58.36 13.48 -9.64
N GLN A 153 58.45 12.18 -9.91
CA GLN A 153 59.73 11.54 -10.24
C GLN A 153 60.34 12.08 -11.53
N GLN A 154 59.54 12.31 -12.58
CA GLN A 154 60.03 12.93 -13.81
C GLN A 154 60.50 14.36 -13.58
N GLN A 155 59.79 15.17 -12.79
CA GLN A 155 60.24 16.51 -12.41
C GLN A 155 61.54 16.48 -11.61
N GLN A 156 61.69 15.55 -10.67
CA GLN A 156 62.95 15.38 -9.93
C GLN A 156 64.10 14.96 -10.84
N GLN A 157 63.88 14.04 -11.79
CA GLN A 157 64.90 13.66 -12.77
C GLN A 157 65.27 14.83 -13.68
N GLN A 158 64.30 15.62 -14.15
CA GLN A 158 64.60 16.83 -14.94
C GLN A 158 65.38 17.86 -14.13
N GLN A 159 65.04 18.09 -12.87
CA GLN A 159 65.81 18.98 -11.99
C GLN A 159 67.24 18.47 -11.77
N GLN A 160 67.43 17.17 -11.55
CA GLN A 160 68.77 16.58 -11.44
C GLN A 160 69.57 16.72 -12.73
N GLN A 161 68.96 16.49 -13.90
CA GLN A 161 69.63 16.71 -15.19
C GLN A 161 70.00 18.17 -15.41
N GLN A 162 69.12 19.12 -15.07
CA GLN A 162 69.43 20.55 -15.12
C GLN A 162 70.57 20.94 -14.18
N GLN A 163 70.59 20.40 -12.96
CA GLN A 163 71.71 20.62 -12.03
C GLN A 163 73.03 20.03 -12.56
N GLN A 164 73.01 18.83 -13.15
CA GLN A 164 74.19 18.26 -13.78
C GLN A 164 74.67 19.09 -14.98
N GLN A 165 73.76 19.57 -15.84
CA GLN A 165 74.12 20.48 -16.94
C GLN A 165 74.69 21.80 -16.44
N GLN A 166 74.12 22.39 -15.37
CA GLN A 166 74.69 23.60 -14.76
C GLN A 166 76.08 23.34 -14.17
N GLN A 167 76.30 22.19 -13.51
CA GLN A 167 77.63 21.82 -13.00
C GLN A 167 78.63 21.61 -14.14
N GLN A 168 78.23 20.97 -15.26
CA GLN A 168 79.08 20.82 -16.43
C GLN A 168 79.38 22.18 -17.10
N GLN A 169 78.41 23.09 -17.19
CA GLN A 169 78.63 24.45 -17.69
C GLN A 169 79.55 25.25 -16.76
N GLN A 170 79.43 25.11 -15.44
CA GLN A 170 80.36 25.74 -14.49
C GLN A 170 81.77 25.15 -14.60
N GLN A 171 81.92 23.84 -14.81
CA GLN A 171 83.22 23.22 -15.08
C GLN A 171 83.79 23.68 -16.43
N GLN A 172 82.98 23.83 -17.48
CA GLN A 172 83.42 24.38 -18.77
C GLN A 172 83.79 25.87 -18.67
N GLN A 173 83.10 26.66 -17.85
CA GLN A 173 83.49 28.06 -17.58
C GLN A 173 84.77 28.16 -16.73
N GLN A 174 85.10 27.15 -15.92
CA GLN A 174 86.41 27.04 -15.26
C GLN A 174 87.53 26.55 -16.21
N LEU A 175 87.17 25.93 -17.34
CA LEU A 175 88.11 25.45 -18.37
C LEU A 175 88.29 26.44 -19.54
N GLN A 176 87.62 27.58 -19.53
CA GLN A 176 87.94 28.68 -20.45
C GLN A 176 89.09 29.51 -19.87
N PRO A 177 90.14 29.87 -20.67
CA PRO A 177 91.15 30.80 -20.22
C PRO A 177 90.47 32.11 -19.83
N ARG A 178 90.84 32.68 -18.68
CA ARG A 178 90.39 34.02 -18.30
C ARG A 178 90.92 35.03 -19.32
N GLU A 179 90.13 35.31 -20.35
CA GLU A 179 90.34 36.48 -21.17
C GLU A 179 89.94 37.71 -20.36
N GLN A 180 90.95 38.51 -20.05
CA GLN A 180 90.83 39.86 -19.56
C GLN A 180 90.15 40.69 -20.66
N HIS A 181 89.15 41.50 -20.31
CA HIS A 181 88.89 42.87 -20.82
C HIS A 181 87.41 43.27 -20.59
N THR A 182 87.17 44.22 -19.68
CA THR A 182 86.88 45.67 -19.87
C THR A 182 85.39 45.98 -19.99
N HIS A 183 84.90 46.75 -19.02
CA HIS A 183 83.59 47.41 -19.02
C HIS A 183 83.39 48.30 -20.26
N PRO A 184 82.12 48.54 -20.65
CA PRO A 184 81.54 49.84 -20.29
C PRO A 184 80.08 49.79 -19.81
N PHE A 185 79.85 50.59 -18.77
CA PHE A 185 78.64 51.34 -18.40
C PHE A 185 77.61 51.51 -19.52
N HIS A 186 76.30 51.40 -19.22
CA HIS A 186 75.23 52.31 -19.69
C HIS A 186 74.02 52.30 -18.74
N ARG A 187 73.30 53.42 -18.74
CA ARG A 187 72.54 54.12 -17.68
C ARG A 187 71.02 53.79 -17.68
N PRO A 188 70.28 53.92 -16.55
CA PRO A 188 68.83 53.70 -16.53
C PRO A 188 68.05 54.94 -16.96
N SER A 189 66.85 54.78 -17.52
CA SER A 189 65.94 55.89 -17.84
C SER A 189 64.50 55.60 -17.38
N THR A 190 64.09 56.35 -16.34
CA THR A 190 62.83 57.09 -16.16
C THR A 190 61.52 56.49 -16.69
N VAL A 191 60.58 56.12 -15.80
CA VAL A 191 59.41 56.92 -15.37
C VAL A 191 58.46 57.32 -16.51
N THR A 192 57.20 56.86 -16.45
CA THR A 192 55.98 57.70 -16.52
C THR A 192 54.75 56.88 -16.07
N GLN A 193 53.91 57.49 -15.23
CA GLN A 193 52.68 56.94 -14.63
C GLN A 193 51.43 57.21 -15.49
N GLY A 194 50.46 56.28 -15.41
CA GLY A 194 49.00 56.56 -15.36
C GLY A 194 48.17 56.45 -16.67
N PRO A 195 46.83 56.33 -16.61
CA PRO A 195 45.99 55.63 -15.63
C PRO A 195 44.86 54.73 -16.23
N LYS A 196 44.31 53.88 -15.36
CA LYS A 196 42.97 53.24 -15.29
C LYS A 196 41.99 53.36 -16.47
N ASN A 197 41.42 52.22 -16.91
CA ASN A 197 40.01 52.19 -17.32
C ASN A 197 39.30 50.86 -16.97
N LYS A 198 38.03 51.01 -16.56
CA LYS A 198 37.08 50.03 -16.04
C LYS A 198 36.46 49.19 -17.17
N GLY A 199 35.98 47.98 -16.86
CA GLY A 199 35.01 47.27 -17.70
C GLY A 199 34.87 45.78 -17.37
N GLN A 200 33.81 45.44 -16.61
CA GLN A 200 33.37 44.10 -16.21
C GLN A 200 32.58 43.37 -17.33
N PRO A 201 32.27 42.06 -17.15
CA PRO A 201 31.93 41.11 -18.21
C PRO A 201 30.41 40.91 -18.40
N PRO A 202 30.02 39.98 -19.28
CA PRO A 202 29.38 38.75 -18.81
C PRO A 202 30.18 37.47 -19.11
#